data_AF-A0A3B8WCF8-F1
#
_entry.id   AF-A0A3B8WCF8-F1
#
_cell.length_a   1.000
_cell.length_b   1.000
_cell.length_c   1.000
_cell.angle_alpha   90.00
_cell.angle_beta   90.00
_cell.angle_gamma   90.00
#
_symmetry.space_group_name_H-M   'P 1'
#
loop_
_entity.id
_entity.type
_entity.pdbx_description
1 polymer ?
#
loop_
_entity_poly.entity_id
_entity_poly.type
_entity_poly.pdbx_seq_one_letter_code
_entity_poly.pdbx_strand_id
1 'polypeptide(L)'
;MKKILLTLAAGICFTSFAADTTRYVVLMSGKPAGKHLVWSDAANQVSYFFEYNDRGRGPRLSVSITYDDQGFITDRQARGVDYFKAPVEESFSLVNGQAVWKNHIENEQRVVNGKVLYAALNGAPGEVEVTLMALSKLPNQEGEVVPAGKARAVQVRNHVSKVFGFPLELQLYAFTGSGGPPEYVWLTPKKKFFASIGGWMSVVLEGNEKIIDDLKKAQDKVEQEYLVSQAKKFTEKQSTPVVFKNVNVFDSKTAKVHANQSVVVVNGKVTQVGKAGKVTEPAGARVIDGTGKTLLPGLWDNHAHYNASTGLYHLAGGVTNIKDMANSLDLPEVKAKVDADLLLGPDISVMSGFIDFAGPYAGPTGKIVSTLEEGLDAVNFYADKGYQQIKLYSSIPPDWVKPLAERAHQRGMKVCGHVPSFMTAERAVKDGYDQIIHLNMIMLNFLGDTLDTRSMLRFIRVAERARNIDLASAEVKRFMRLLKDRNIVVDPTAAIFESMFTNEPGKLAHGYEGTIDMFPAAFRRSFYYGGLPTMKGHVGEYRESFENMVKMLRLLHANGITVVPGTDDFPGFTLHRELELYVQAGMT
;
A
#
# COMPACT_ATOMS: atom_id res chain seq x y z
N MET A 1 60.11 26.70 -9.80
CA MET A 1 59.83 25.25 -9.85
C MET A 1 58.36 25.01 -9.55
N LYS A 2 57.73 24.12 -10.33
CA LYS A 2 56.29 23.82 -10.45
C LYS A 2 55.62 23.36 -9.13
N LYS A 3 54.35 23.76 -8.99
CA LYS A 3 53.32 23.23 -8.08
C LYS A 3 53.11 21.72 -8.29
N ILE A 4 52.81 20.98 -7.22
CA ILE A 4 51.96 19.77 -7.26
C ILE A 4 51.05 19.81 -6.03
N LEU A 5 49.77 20.14 -6.26
CA LEU A 5 48.66 19.82 -5.37
C LEU A 5 47.85 18.77 -6.14
N LEU A 6 47.78 17.53 -5.63
CA LEU A 6 46.93 16.49 -6.19
C LEU A 6 45.48 16.78 -5.78
N THR A 7 44.67 17.24 -6.71
CA THR A 7 43.21 17.30 -6.56
C THR A 7 42.64 15.99 -7.10
N LEU A 8 42.08 15.16 -6.24
CA LEU A 8 41.25 14.01 -6.64
C LEU A 8 39.94 14.56 -7.22
N ALA A 9 39.83 14.62 -8.55
CA ALA A 9 38.57 14.89 -9.21
C ALA A 9 37.74 13.60 -9.21
N ALA A 10 36.66 13.57 -8.43
CA ALA A 10 35.60 12.59 -8.58
C ALA A 10 34.93 12.84 -9.94
N GLY A 11 35.25 12.00 -10.92
CA GLY A 11 34.61 12.03 -12.23
C GLY A 11 33.11 11.73 -12.08
N ILE A 12 32.28 12.75 -12.26
CA ILE A 12 30.87 12.56 -12.58
C ILE A 12 30.85 11.91 -13.96
N CYS A 13 30.60 10.60 -14.00
CA CYS A 13 30.41 9.87 -15.24
C CYS A 13 29.10 10.35 -15.86
N PHE A 14 29.18 11.33 -16.77
CA PHE A 14 28.08 11.65 -17.67
C PHE A 14 27.90 10.46 -18.60
N THR A 15 26.89 9.63 -18.35
CA THR A 15 26.43 8.64 -19.33
C THR A 15 25.91 9.43 -20.54
N SER A 16 26.67 9.45 -21.63
CA SER A 16 26.18 9.96 -22.91
C SER A 16 25.10 9.00 -23.42
N PHE A 17 23.84 9.42 -23.39
CA PHE A 17 22.74 8.65 -23.96
C PHE A 17 22.82 8.69 -25.49
N ALA A 18 22.52 7.56 -26.15
CA ALA A 18 22.46 7.49 -27.61
C ALA A 18 21.40 8.45 -28.17
N ALA A 19 21.59 8.94 -29.40
CA ALA A 19 20.68 9.89 -30.07
C ALA A 19 19.23 9.36 -30.18
N ASP A 20 19.02 8.04 -30.21
CA ASP A 20 17.72 7.37 -30.36
C ASP A 20 17.03 7.01 -29.02
N THR A 21 17.44 7.64 -27.92
CA THR A 21 16.85 7.36 -26.59
C THR A 21 15.40 7.86 -26.53
N THR A 22 14.46 6.95 -26.27
CA THR A 22 13.06 7.29 -25.99
C THR A 22 12.92 7.76 -24.54
N ARG A 23 12.22 8.87 -24.33
CA ARG A 23 12.09 9.55 -23.04
C ARG A 23 10.65 9.54 -22.56
N TYR A 24 10.48 9.22 -21.28
CA TYR A 24 9.21 9.23 -20.58
C TYR A 24 9.35 10.05 -19.32
N VAL A 25 8.29 10.78 -18.97
CA VAL A 25 8.20 11.53 -17.72
C VAL A 25 7.47 10.67 -16.70
N VAL A 26 8.02 10.61 -15.49
CA VAL A 26 7.32 10.04 -14.33
C VAL A 26 6.64 11.17 -13.60
N LEU A 27 5.32 11.10 -13.48
CA LEU A 27 4.51 12.05 -12.73
C LEU A 27 4.01 11.42 -11.44
N MET A 28 4.04 12.17 -10.35
CA MET A 28 3.41 11.82 -9.08
C MET A 28 2.38 12.90 -8.75
N SER A 29 1.12 12.49 -8.60
CA SER A 29 -0.03 13.40 -8.47
C SER A 29 -0.04 14.51 -9.52
N GLY A 30 0.21 14.12 -10.78
CA GLY A 30 0.22 15.03 -11.93
C GLY A 30 1.45 15.95 -12.04
N LYS A 31 2.43 15.85 -11.13
CA LYS A 31 3.65 16.66 -11.16
C LYS A 31 4.86 15.83 -11.58
N PRO A 32 5.74 16.32 -12.47
CA PRO A 32 6.99 15.64 -12.79
C PRO A 32 7.83 15.36 -11.53
N ALA A 33 8.22 14.10 -11.37
CA ALA A 33 8.96 13.62 -10.20
C ALA A 33 10.13 12.69 -10.58
N GLY A 34 10.27 12.35 -11.86
CA GLY A 34 11.27 11.42 -12.33
C GLY A 34 11.25 11.23 -13.84
N LYS A 35 11.99 10.23 -14.31
CA LYS A 35 12.11 9.89 -15.73
C LYS A 35 12.29 8.40 -15.93
N HIS A 36 11.83 7.95 -17.08
CA HIS A 36 12.12 6.62 -17.62
C HIS A 36 12.73 6.80 -19.02
N LEU A 37 13.90 6.22 -19.24
CA LEU A 37 14.65 6.28 -20.49
C LEU A 37 14.79 4.88 -21.05
N VAL A 38 14.67 4.75 -22.37
CA VAL A 38 14.77 3.48 -23.09
C VAL A 38 15.65 3.66 -24.31
N TRP A 39 16.62 2.78 -24.50
CA TRP A 39 17.43 2.76 -25.72
C TRP A 39 17.80 1.33 -26.09
N SER A 40 18.13 1.12 -27.36
CA SER A 40 18.61 -0.17 -27.87
C SER A 40 20.13 -0.15 -27.98
N ASP A 41 20.77 -1.14 -27.38
CA ASP A 41 22.23 -1.34 -27.48
C ASP A 41 22.60 -2.22 -28.69
N ALA A 42 21.65 -3.08 -29.10
CA ALA A 42 21.74 -3.96 -30.27
C ALA A 42 20.32 -4.38 -30.72
N ALA A 43 20.20 -5.13 -31.83
CA ALA A 43 18.89 -5.57 -32.34
C ALA A 43 18.06 -6.39 -31.34
N ASN A 44 18.73 -7.16 -30.48
CA ASN A 44 18.12 -8.03 -29.47
C ASN A 44 18.44 -7.59 -28.03
N GLN A 45 18.87 -6.33 -27.86
CA GLN A 45 19.24 -5.78 -26.55
C GLN A 45 18.57 -4.42 -26.32
N VAL A 46 17.97 -4.28 -25.15
CA VAL A 46 17.32 -3.05 -24.70
C VAL A 46 17.79 -2.70 -23.29
N SER A 47 18.03 -1.42 -23.07
CA SER A 47 18.41 -0.91 -21.76
C SER A 47 17.48 0.22 -21.31
N TYR A 48 17.38 0.32 -20.00
CA TYR A 48 16.49 1.23 -19.31
C TYR A 48 17.25 1.98 -18.22
N PHE A 49 16.87 3.25 -18.05
CA PHE A 49 17.15 3.99 -16.83
C PHE A 49 15.83 4.46 -16.25
N PHE A 50 15.56 4.15 -14.98
CA PHE A 50 14.31 4.51 -14.33
C PHE A 50 14.60 5.14 -12.97
N GLU A 51 14.14 6.37 -12.76
CA GLU A 51 14.20 7.00 -11.45
C GLU A 51 13.00 7.90 -11.18
N TYR A 52 12.63 8.00 -9.91
CA TYR A 52 11.76 9.06 -9.41
C TYR A 52 12.04 9.35 -7.94
N ASN A 53 11.60 10.51 -7.46
CA ASN A 53 11.72 10.90 -6.06
C ASN A 53 10.34 11.11 -5.42
N ASP A 54 10.01 10.24 -4.48
CA ASP A 54 8.86 10.36 -3.59
C ASP A 54 9.31 10.76 -2.19
N ARG A 55 9.50 12.06 -1.96
CA ARG A 55 9.81 12.61 -0.62
C ARG A 55 11.04 11.95 0.04
N GLY A 56 12.08 11.72 -0.76
CA GLY A 56 13.32 11.04 -0.33
C GLY A 56 13.33 9.53 -0.56
N ARG A 57 12.24 8.95 -1.06
CA ARG A 57 12.10 7.56 -1.50
C ARG A 57 12.06 7.47 -3.03
N GLY A 58 12.01 6.26 -3.57
CA GLY A 58 11.89 6.00 -5.00
C GLY A 58 13.14 5.30 -5.59
N PRO A 59 12.96 4.44 -6.59
CA PRO A 59 14.03 3.69 -7.20
C PRO A 59 14.93 4.60 -8.04
N ARG A 60 16.17 4.15 -8.24
CA ARG A 60 17.05 4.61 -9.30
C ARG A 60 17.72 3.37 -9.87
N LEU A 61 17.26 2.91 -11.03
CA LEU A 61 17.61 1.63 -11.63
C LEU A 61 18.22 1.83 -13.01
N SER A 62 19.28 1.08 -13.27
CA SER A 62 19.76 0.77 -14.62
C SER A 62 19.44 -0.69 -14.88
N VAL A 63 18.72 -0.98 -15.96
CA VAL A 63 18.34 -2.35 -16.36
C VAL A 63 18.82 -2.60 -17.78
N SER A 64 19.44 -3.75 -18.03
CA SER A 64 19.79 -4.23 -19.38
C SER A 64 19.18 -5.59 -19.61
N ILE A 65 18.53 -5.78 -20.75
CA ILE A 65 17.88 -7.03 -21.14
C ILE A 65 18.38 -7.44 -22.52
N THR A 66 18.75 -8.71 -22.63
CA THR A 66 18.94 -9.42 -23.89
C THR A 66 17.81 -10.44 -24.04
N TYR A 67 17.22 -10.53 -25.23
CA TYR A 67 16.17 -11.49 -25.54
C TYR A 67 16.49 -12.27 -26.83
N ASP A 68 15.81 -13.40 -27.03
CA ASP A 68 15.88 -14.18 -28.26
C ASP A 68 15.00 -13.61 -29.38
N ASP A 69 14.99 -14.25 -30.55
CA ASP A 69 14.19 -13.84 -31.72
C ASP A 69 12.67 -13.94 -31.49
N GLN A 70 12.23 -14.65 -30.45
CA GLN A 70 10.84 -14.77 -30.02
C GLN A 70 10.47 -13.77 -28.90
N GLY A 71 11.45 -13.02 -28.38
CA GLY A 71 11.28 -12.02 -27.34
C GLY A 71 11.40 -12.57 -25.92
N PHE A 72 11.81 -13.82 -25.72
CA PHE A 72 12.08 -14.36 -24.38
C PHE A 72 13.41 -13.85 -23.87
N ILE A 73 13.44 -13.38 -22.62
CA ILE A 73 14.64 -12.89 -21.97
C ILE A 73 15.64 -14.04 -21.83
N THR A 74 16.87 -13.82 -22.29
CA THR A 74 18.00 -14.77 -22.16
C THR A 74 19.01 -14.29 -21.13
N ASP A 75 19.17 -12.97 -20.97
CA ASP A 75 19.93 -12.33 -19.91
C ASP A 75 19.25 -11.03 -19.49
N ARG A 76 19.24 -10.77 -18.19
CA ARG A 76 18.78 -9.52 -17.60
C ARG A 76 19.67 -9.16 -16.42
N GLN A 77 20.04 -7.89 -16.34
CA GLN A 77 20.76 -7.32 -15.21
C GLN A 77 20.05 -6.04 -14.77
N ALA A 78 19.86 -5.86 -13.46
CA ALA A 78 19.36 -4.64 -12.86
C ALA A 78 20.27 -4.22 -11.71
N ARG A 79 20.63 -2.93 -11.67
CA ARG A 79 21.49 -2.34 -10.63
C ARG A 79 20.96 -0.99 -10.19
N GLY A 80 21.22 -0.62 -8.94
CA GLY A 80 20.98 0.72 -8.43
C GLY A 80 20.44 0.70 -7.01
N VAL A 81 19.31 1.39 -6.78
CA VAL A 81 18.61 1.35 -5.50
C VAL A 81 17.10 1.24 -5.69
N ASP A 82 16.44 0.61 -4.71
CA ASP A 82 15.00 0.44 -4.69
C ASP A 82 14.25 1.67 -4.13
N TYR A 83 12.95 1.50 -3.89
CA TYR A 83 12.08 2.52 -3.32
C TYR A 83 12.55 3.02 -1.94
N PHE A 84 13.01 2.15 -1.05
CA PHE A 84 13.53 2.51 0.28
C PHE A 84 15.03 2.85 0.28
N LYS A 85 15.65 2.91 -0.91
CA LYS A 85 17.09 3.16 -1.14
C LYS A 85 18.00 2.00 -0.75
N ALA A 86 17.48 0.77 -0.63
CA ALA A 86 18.34 -0.40 -0.49
C ALA A 86 19.07 -0.67 -1.81
N PRO A 87 20.32 -1.15 -1.79
CA PRO A 87 21.04 -1.53 -3.00
C PRO A 87 20.30 -2.62 -3.78
N VAL A 88 20.15 -2.40 -5.08
CA VAL A 88 19.60 -3.39 -6.02
C VAL A 88 20.73 -3.98 -6.83
N GLU A 89 20.84 -5.30 -6.76
CA GLU A 89 21.57 -6.15 -7.70
C GLU A 89 20.68 -7.35 -8.00
N GLU A 90 20.17 -7.42 -9.22
CA GLU A 90 19.29 -8.49 -9.66
C GLU A 90 19.72 -8.97 -11.04
N SER A 91 19.79 -10.29 -11.21
CA SER A 91 20.16 -10.94 -12.46
C SER A 91 19.23 -12.08 -12.78
N PHE A 92 18.94 -12.26 -14.07
CA PHE A 92 18.29 -13.45 -14.59
C PHE A 92 19.02 -13.93 -15.84
N SER A 93 19.17 -15.23 -16.01
CA SER A 93 19.70 -15.84 -17.22
C SER A 93 18.94 -17.11 -17.57
N LEU A 94 18.73 -17.35 -18.86
CA LEU A 94 18.16 -18.58 -19.39
C LEU A 94 19.13 -19.19 -20.41
N VAL A 95 19.80 -20.26 -20.00
CA VAL A 95 20.80 -20.95 -20.84
C VAL A 95 20.48 -22.44 -20.87
N ASN A 96 20.36 -23.03 -22.08
CA ASN A 96 20.11 -24.46 -22.27
C ASN A 96 18.91 -25.01 -21.46
N GLY A 97 17.82 -24.25 -21.36
CA GLY A 97 16.63 -24.62 -20.59
C GLY A 97 16.79 -24.50 -19.07
N GLN A 98 17.88 -23.95 -18.58
CA GLN A 98 18.08 -23.64 -17.16
C GLN A 98 17.89 -22.14 -16.93
N ALA A 99 16.81 -21.80 -16.24
CA ALA A 99 16.54 -20.47 -15.73
C ALA A 99 17.26 -20.29 -14.39
N VAL A 100 18.04 -19.23 -14.24
CA VAL A 100 18.74 -18.87 -13.00
C VAL A 100 18.39 -17.42 -12.68
N TRP A 101 17.97 -17.13 -11.45
CA TRP A 101 17.75 -15.76 -10.99
C TRP A 101 18.36 -15.55 -9.61
N LYS A 102 18.86 -14.34 -9.40
CA LYS A 102 19.51 -13.94 -8.17
C LYS A 102 19.19 -12.50 -7.87
N ASN A 103 18.87 -12.22 -6.61
CA ASN A 103 18.74 -10.88 -6.07
C ASN A 103 19.06 -10.90 -4.56
N HIS A 104 18.66 -9.86 -3.83
CA HIS A 104 18.96 -9.73 -2.39
C HIS A 104 18.08 -10.60 -1.47
N ILE A 105 17.00 -11.21 -1.99
CA ILE A 105 16.10 -12.09 -1.23
C ILE A 105 16.17 -13.56 -1.68
N GLU A 106 16.62 -13.85 -2.91
CA GLU A 106 16.65 -15.20 -3.46
C GLU A 106 17.87 -15.44 -4.40
N ASN A 107 18.28 -16.70 -4.51
CA ASN A 107 19.32 -17.18 -5.44
C ASN A 107 18.95 -18.60 -5.88
N GLU A 108 18.17 -18.70 -6.94
CA GLU A 108 17.48 -19.94 -7.33
C GLU A 108 17.70 -20.28 -8.81
N GLN A 109 17.42 -21.54 -9.14
CA GLN A 109 17.45 -22.04 -10.50
C GLN A 109 16.33 -23.05 -10.73
N ARG A 110 15.84 -23.12 -11.98
CA ARG A 110 14.81 -24.06 -12.40
C ARG A 110 15.05 -24.54 -13.83
N VAL A 111 14.87 -25.84 -14.05
CA VAL A 111 14.79 -26.40 -15.41
C VAL A 111 13.43 -26.06 -16.00
N VAL A 112 13.42 -25.43 -17.16
CA VAL A 112 12.24 -24.96 -17.89
C VAL A 112 12.30 -25.43 -19.34
N ASN A 113 11.16 -25.42 -20.03
CA ASN A 113 11.04 -25.84 -21.44
C ASN A 113 11.51 -24.77 -22.45
N GLY A 114 12.43 -23.89 -22.05
CA GLY A 114 12.97 -22.79 -22.86
C GLY A 114 12.02 -21.62 -23.14
N LYS A 115 10.73 -21.72 -22.78
CA LYS A 115 9.72 -20.66 -22.98
C LYS A 115 9.14 -20.19 -21.66
N VAL A 116 9.88 -19.32 -20.98
CA VAL A 116 9.48 -18.78 -19.69
C VAL A 116 9.69 -17.28 -19.65
N LEU A 117 8.79 -16.59 -18.97
CA LEU A 117 8.90 -15.17 -18.66
C LEU A 117 9.58 -15.00 -17.31
N TYR A 118 10.24 -13.87 -17.11
CA TYR A 118 10.82 -13.53 -15.82
C TYR A 118 10.06 -12.37 -15.19
N ALA A 119 9.50 -12.58 -14.00
CA ALA A 119 8.96 -11.49 -13.21
C ALA A 119 10.09 -10.87 -12.40
N ALA A 120 10.52 -9.66 -12.72
CA ALA A 120 11.54 -8.97 -11.93
C ALA A 120 11.05 -8.66 -10.50
N LEU A 121 11.96 -8.61 -9.54
CA LEU A 121 11.70 -8.05 -8.21
C LEU A 121 11.75 -6.52 -8.26
N ASN A 122 12.73 -5.96 -8.97
CA ASN A 122 12.85 -4.54 -9.27
C ASN A 122 12.96 -4.35 -10.79
N GLY A 123 11.94 -3.74 -11.39
CA GLY A 123 11.84 -3.57 -12.84
C GLY A 123 11.58 -2.13 -13.28
N ALA A 124 11.87 -1.87 -14.55
CA ALA A 124 11.53 -0.63 -15.24
C ALA A 124 10.19 -0.78 -15.99
N PRO A 125 9.35 0.27 -16.09
CA PRO A 125 8.04 0.19 -16.75
C PRO A 125 8.07 -0.37 -18.17
N GLY A 126 9.08 0.00 -18.98
CA GLY A 126 9.22 -0.45 -20.36
C GLY A 126 9.55 -1.94 -20.57
N GLU A 127 9.86 -2.70 -19.51
CA GLU A 127 10.06 -4.16 -19.60
C GLU A 127 8.79 -4.89 -20.06
N VAL A 128 7.63 -4.23 -19.93
CA VAL A 128 6.34 -4.74 -20.43
C VAL A 128 6.33 -4.97 -21.95
N GLU A 129 7.12 -4.21 -22.72
CA GLU A 129 7.23 -4.43 -24.18
C GLU A 129 7.84 -5.79 -24.50
N VAL A 130 8.91 -6.16 -23.79
CA VAL A 130 9.61 -7.44 -23.96
C VAL A 130 8.69 -8.58 -23.55
N THR A 131 8.02 -8.43 -22.40
CA THR A 131 7.01 -9.39 -21.92
C THR A 131 5.90 -9.60 -22.94
N LEU A 132 5.38 -8.53 -23.54
CA LEU A 132 4.33 -8.62 -24.55
C LEU A 132 4.83 -9.26 -25.85
N MET A 133 6.06 -8.99 -26.28
CA MET A 133 6.66 -9.65 -27.44
C MET A 133 6.65 -11.17 -27.24
N ALA A 134 7.17 -11.66 -26.12
CA ALA A 134 7.16 -13.09 -25.80
C ALA A 134 5.73 -13.67 -25.72
N LEU A 135 4.83 -13.02 -24.98
CA LEU A 135 3.44 -13.47 -24.85
C LEU A 135 2.73 -13.53 -26.21
N SER A 136 3.00 -12.61 -27.13
CA SER A 136 2.39 -12.62 -28.47
C SER A 136 2.75 -13.84 -29.31
N LYS A 137 3.84 -14.56 -28.97
CA LYS A 137 4.27 -15.80 -29.62
C LYS A 137 3.70 -17.06 -28.96
N LEU A 138 3.03 -16.92 -27.81
CA LEU A 138 2.48 -18.04 -27.06
C LEU A 138 0.99 -18.26 -27.33
N PRO A 139 0.50 -19.51 -27.25
CA PRO A 139 -0.92 -19.80 -27.32
C PRO A 139 -1.71 -18.99 -26.27
N ASN A 140 -2.87 -18.45 -26.66
CA ASN A 140 -3.74 -17.63 -25.80
C ASN A 140 -3.10 -16.35 -25.23
N GLN A 141 -1.91 -15.98 -25.71
CA GLN A 141 -1.09 -14.90 -25.14
C GLN A 141 -0.81 -15.09 -23.65
N GLU A 142 -0.60 -16.35 -23.23
CA GLU A 142 -0.32 -16.75 -21.84
C GLU A 142 0.98 -17.56 -21.77
N GLY A 143 1.81 -17.30 -20.76
CA GLY A 143 3.07 -17.99 -20.55
C GLY A 143 3.40 -18.23 -19.08
N GLU A 144 4.17 -19.28 -18.81
CA GLU A 144 4.76 -19.56 -17.49
C GLU A 144 5.70 -18.42 -17.09
N VAL A 145 5.71 -18.08 -15.81
CA VAL A 145 6.57 -17.05 -15.23
C VAL A 145 7.43 -17.67 -14.13
N VAL A 146 8.72 -17.39 -14.15
CA VAL A 146 9.61 -17.66 -13.01
C VAL A 146 9.77 -16.40 -12.14
N PRO A 147 9.83 -16.55 -10.80
CA PRO A 147 9.90 -17.82 -10.05
C PRO A 147 8.58 -18.60 -9.94
N ALA A 148 7.40 -18.00 -10.15
CA ALA A 148 6.15 -18.77 -10.24
C ALA A 148 5.01 -17.95 -10.85
N GLY A 149 3.95 -18.66 -11.22
CA GLY A 149 2.73 -18.09 -11.79
C GLY A 149 2.72 -18.14 -13.32
N LYS A 150 1.78 -17.40 -13.89
CA LYS A 150 1.62 -17.26 -15.34
C LYS A 150 1.36 -15.81 -15.65
N ALA A 151 1.81 -15.30 -16.79
CA ALA A 151 1.41 -13.98 -17.26
C ALA A 151 0.54 -14.14 -18.49
N ARG A 152 -0.45 -13.27 -18.62
CA ARG A 152 -1.27 -13.14 -19.81
C ARG A 152 -1.52 -11.68 -20.13
N ALA A 153 -1.41 -11.32 -21.40
CA ALA A 153 -1.69 -9.97 -21.88
C ALA A 153 -2.82 -10.00 -22.91
N VAL A 154 -3.82 -9.15 -22.74
CA VAL A 154 -4.95 -9.04 -23.68
C VAL A 154 -5.24 -7.58 -23.97
N GLN A 155 -5.44 -7.25 -25.24
CA GLN A 155 -5.93 -5.93 -25.61
C GLN A 155 -7.39 -5.80 -25.19
N VAL A 156 -7.70 -4.80 -24.37
CA VAL A 156 -9.04 -4.59 -23.79
C VAL A 156 -9.74 -3.36 -24.35
N ARG A 157 -9.00 -2.43 -24.98
CA ARG A 157 -9.59 -1.21 -25.55
C ARG A 157 -8.74 -0.63 -26.68
N ASN A 158 -9.39 -0.05 -27.69
CA ASN A 158 -8.82 0.95 -28.58
C ASN A 158 -9.29 2.34 -28.13
N HIS A 159 -8.42 3.33 -28.20
CA HIS A 159 -8.74 4.71 -27.84
C HIS A 159 -8.03 5.67 -28.79
N VAL A 160 -8.71 6.75 -29.17
CA VAL A 160 -8.12 7.81 -29.99
C VAL A 160 -8.11 9.07 -29.13
N SER A 161 -6.91 9.48 -28.75
CA SER A 161 -6.70 10.77 -28.09
C SER A 161 -6.30 11.84 -29.10
N LYS A 162 -6.10 13.08 -28.65
CA LYS A 162 -5.64 14.19 -29.49
C LYS A 162 -4.43 14.87 -28.87
N VAL A 163 -3.33 14.92 -29.63
CA VAL A 163 -2.10 15.60 -29.23
C VAL A 163 -1.79 16.65 -30.30
N PHE A 164 -1.70 17.93 -29.89
CA PHE A 164 -1.56 19.08 -30.80
C PHE A 164 -2.60 19.13 -31.93
N GLY A 165 -3.82 18.64 -31.68
CA GLY A 165 -4.91 18.62 -32.66
C GLY A 165 -4.89 17.42 -33.62
N PHE A 166 -3.84 16.60 -33.59
CA PHE A 166 -3.74 15.39 -34.40
C PHE A 166 -4.25 14.16 -33.65
N PRO A 167 -4.92 13.21 -34.32
CA PRO A 167 -5.37 11.98 -33.71
C PRO A 167 -4.16 11.12 -33.31
N LEU A 168 -4.19 10.60 -32.09
CA LEU A 168 -3.22 9.64 -31.58
C LEU A 168 -3.96 8.35 -31.20
N GLU A 169 -3.75 7.30 -32.00
CA GLU A 169 -4.31 5.98 -31.73
C GLU A 169 -3.50 5.24 -30.67
N LEU A 170 -4.19 4.72 -29.67
CA LEU A 170 -3.62 3.99 -28.55
C LEU A 170 -4.45 2.76 -28.21
N GLN A 171 -3.81 1.77 -27.61
CA GLN A 171 -4.38 0.48 -27.26
C GLN A 171 -4.13 0.20 -25.79
N LEU A 172 -5.18 -0.08 -25.04
CA LEU A 172 -5.07 -0.49 -23.65
C LEU A 172 -4.93 -2.01 -23.58
N TYR A 173 -3.90 -2.46 -22.88
CA TYR A 173 -3.64 -3.86 -22.59
C TYR A 173 -3.83 -4.12 -21.11
N ALA A 174 -4.51 -5.23 -20.80
CA ALA A 174 -4.61 -5.77 -19.45
C ALA A 174 -3.61 -6.93 -19.30
N PHE A 175 -2.72 -6.82 -18.33
CA PHE A 175 -1.80 -7.85 -17.90
C PHE A 175 -2.36 -8.54 -16.66
N THR A 176 -2.40 -9.87 -16.69
CA THR A 176 -2.99 -10.72 -15.63
C THR A 176 -2.07 -11.87 -15.30
N GLY A 177 -2.29 -12.47 -14.13
CA GLY A 177 -1.61 -13.69 -13.67
C GLY A 177 -0.26 -13.46 -12.98
N SER A 178 0.34 -12.27 -13.11
CA SER A 178 1.43 -11.83 -12.24
C SER A 178 0.99 -11.70 -10.78
N GLY A 179 -0.31 -11.53 -10.52
CA GLY A 179 -0.84 -11.36 -9.18
C GLY A 179 -2.33 -11.02 -9.16
N GLY A 180 -2.65 -9.96 -8.44
CA GLY A 180 -3.99 -9.46 -8.12
C GLY A 180 -4.88 -9.01 -9.29
N PRO A 181 -5.62 -7.89 -9.15
CA PRO A 181 -6.35 -7.27 -10.26
C PRO A 181 -5.44 -7.03 -11.48
N PRO A 182 -6.00 -6.98 -12.70
CA PRO A 182 -5.22 -6.71 -13.90
C PRO A 182 -4.46 -5.39 -13.81
N GLU A 183 -3.21 -5.41 -14.28
CA GLU A 183 -2.42 -4.20 -14.49
C GLU A 183 -2.65 -3.67 -15.92
N TYR A 184 -2.81 -2.36 -16.06
CA TYR A 184 -3.17 -1.76 -17.35
C TYR A 184 -2.04 -0.90 -17.90
N VAL A 185 -1.77 -1.09 -19.20
CA VAL A 185 -0.72 -0.37 -19.93
C VAL A 185 -1.24 0.11 -21.28
N TRP A 186 -0.97 1.38 -21.60
CA TRP A 186 -1.24 1.99 -22.88
C TRP A 186 -0.07 1.78 -23.83
N LEU A 187 -0.36 1.25 -25.01
CA LEU A 187 0.61 0.99 -26.08
C LEU A 187 0.18 1.67 -27.38
N THR A 188 1.14 1.97 -28.23
CA THR A 188 0.87 2.34 -29.63
C THR A 188 0.41 1.14 -30.45
N PRO A 189 -0.18 1.31 -31.65
CA PRO A 189 -0.52 0.20 -32.56
C PRO A 189 0.68 -0.70 -32.91
N LYS A 190 1.90 -0.16 -32.86
CA LYS A 190 3.17 -0.89 -33.03
C LYS A 190 3.64 -1.61 -31.77
N LYS A 191 2.80 -1.72 -30.73
CA LYS A 191 3.08 -2.35 -29.43
C LYS A 191 4.25 -1.73 -28.66
N LYS A 192 4.53 -0.45 -28.90
CA LYS A 192 5.48 0.32 -28.10
C LYS A 192 4.80 0.88 -26.86
N PHE A 193 5.50 0.86 -25.72
CA PHE A 193 5.06 1.46 -24.47
C PHE A 193 4.74 2.93 -24.72
N PHE A 194 3.60 3.36 -24.21
CA PHE A 194 3.18 4.75 -24.34
C PHE A 194 2.93 5.35 -22.97
N ALA A 195 2.13 4.66 -22.14
CA ALA A 195 1.91 5.08 -20.78
C ALA A 195 1.54 3.92 -19.83
N SER A 196 1.91 4.06 -18.57
CA SER A 196 1.26 3.38 -17.44
C SER A 196 0.64 4.47 -16.58
N ILE A 197 -0.65 4.36 -16.28
CA ILE A 197 -1.39 5.44 -15.62
C ILE A 197 -2.03 4.91 -14.35
N GLY A 198 -1.68 5.52 -13.22
CA GLY A 198 -2.23 5.24 -11.91
C GLY A 198 -2.79 6.49 -11.24
N GLY A 199 -3.50 6.31 -10.12
CA GLY A 199 -4.00 7.44 -9.32
C GLY A 199 -2.89 8.23 -8.62
N TRP A 200 -1.81 7.55 -8.21
CA TRP A 200 -0.68 8.16 -7.50
C TRP A 200 0.50 8.48 -8.43
N MET A 201 0.86 7.54 -9.31
CA MET A 201 2.01 7.66 -10.20
C MET A 201 1.61 7.27 -11.62
N SER A 202 2.12 8.02 -12.60
CA SER A 202 1.96 7.75 -14.02
C SER A 202 3.31 7.89 -14.72
N VAL A 203 3.55 7.07 -15.72
CA VAL A 203 4.69 7.17 -16.62
C VAL A 203 4.13 7.35 -18.02
N VAL A 204 4.53 8.40 -18.73
CA VAL A 204 4.00 8.72 -20.06
C VAL A 204 5.11 9.17 -20.98
N LEU A 205 4.98 8.88 -22.28
CA LEU A 205 5.90 9.36 -23.30
C LEU A 205 6.00 10.89 -23.23
N GLU A 206 7.24 11.41 -23.13
CA GLU A 206 7.52 12.83 -22.94
C GLU A 206 6.79 13.71 -23.97
N GLY A 207 6.17 14.80 -23.50
CA GLY A 207 5.36 15.70 -24.33
C GLY A 207 3.88 15.33 -24.46
N ASN A 208 3.44 14.22 -23.85
CA ASN A 208 2.05 13.74 -23.87
C ASN A 208 1.36 13.80 -22.50
N GLU A 209 1.89 14.56 -21.54
CA GLU A 209 1.38 14.66 -20.17
C GLU A 209 -0.07 15.17 -20.13
N LYS A 210 -0.44 16.02 -21.09
CA LYS A 210 -1.78 16.65 -21.16
C LYS A 210 -2.91 15.67 -21.48
N ILE A 211 -2.62 14.47 -21.99
CA ILE A 211 -3.65 13.48 -22.32
C ILE A 211 -3.83 12.42 -21.22
N ILE A 212 -3.10 12.50 -20.10
CA ILE A 212 -3.20 11.54 -19.00
C ILE A 212 -4.65 11.40 -18.50
N ASP A 213 -5.37 12.51 -18.32
CA ASP A 213 -6.76 12.48 -17.80
C ASP A 213 -7.73 11.77 -18.76
N ASP A 214 -7.56 11.98 -20.07
CA ASP A 214 -8.35 11.31 -21.11
C ASP A 214 -8.10 9.79 -21.09
N LEU A 215 -6.83 9.40 -21.04
CA LEU A 215 -6.43 7.99 -20.97
C LEU A 215 -6.89 7.35 -19.64
N LYS A 216 -6.73 8.03 -18.52
CA LYS A 216 -7.18 7.56 -17.20
C LYS A 216 -8.69 7.33 -17.19
N LYS A 217 -9.48 8.27 -17.73
CA LYS A 217 -10.93 8.11 -17.84
C LYS A 217 -11.33 6.90 -18.69
N ALA A 218 -10.62 6.67 -19.79
CA ALA A 218 -10.85 5.51 -20.65
C ALA A 218 -10.47 4.18 -19.96
N GLN A 219 -9.36 4.18 -19.20
CA GLN A 219 -8.89 3.03 -18.42
C GLN A 219 -9.81 2.72 -17.23
N ASP A 220 -10.25 3.73 -16.49
CA ASP A 220 -11.13 3.59 -15.31
C ASP A 220 -12.45 2.92 -15.66
N LYS A 221 -12.96 3.14 -16.87
CA LYS A 221 -14.13 2.43 -17.35
C LYS A 221 -13.88 0.91 -17.46
N VAL A 222 -12.72 0.51 -17.98
CA VAL A 222 -12.34 -0.91 -18.12
C VAL A 222 -12.07 -1.54 -16.76
N GLU A 223 -11.38 -0.82 -15.87
CA GLU A 223 -11.15 -1.26 -14.48
C GLU A 223 -12.48 -1.49 -13.74
N GLN A 224 -13.42 -0.54 -13.85
CA GLN A 224 -14.73 -0.65 -13.22
C GLN A 224 -15.55 -1.81 -13.80
N GLU A 225 -15.55 -2.00 -15.12
CA GLU A 225 -16.21 -3.14 -15.77
C GLU A 225 -15.64 -4.48 -15.26
N TYR A 226 -14.32 -4.57 -15.10
CA TYR A 226 -13.67 -5.73 -14.52
C TYR A 226 -14.12 -5.97 -13.07
N LEU A 227 -14.07 -4.96 -12.21
CA LEU A 227 -14.44 -5.12 -10.80
C LEU A 227 -15.93 -5.47 -10.63
N VAL A 228 -16.82 -4.87 -11.41
CA VAL A 228 -18.26 -5.24 -11.44
C VAL A 228 -18.43 -6.69 -11.91
N SER A 229 -17.63 -7.16 -12.87
CA SER A 229 -17.66 -8.57 -13.29
C SER A 229 -17.22 -9.51 -12.17
N GLN A 230 -16.22 -9.13 -11.36
CA GLN A 230 -15.81 -9.90 -10.20
C GLN A 230 -16.89 -9.89 -9.12
N ALA A 231 -17.53 -8.74 -8.86
CA ALA A 231 -18.65 -8.63 -7.95
C ALA A 231 -19.79 -9.58 -8.35
N LYS A 232 -20.19 -9.58 -9.63
CA LYS A 232 -21.21 -10.52 -10.15
C LYS A 232 -20.82 -11.99 -10.01
N LYS A 233 -19.53 -12.30 -10.17
CA LYS A 233 -19.01 -13.68 -10.09
C LYS A 233 -19.01 -14.22 -8.67
N PHE A 234 -18.63 -13.39 -7.69
CA PHE A 234 -18.39 -13.84 -6.32
C PHE A 234 -19.51 -13.49 -5.33
N THR A 235 -20.46 -12.64 -5.72
CA THR A 235 -21.60 -12.28 -4.84
C THR A 235 -22.74 -13.27 -5.02
N GLU A 236 -23.18 -13.87 -3.92
CA GLU A 236 -24.41 -14.66 -3.86
C GLU A 236 -25.48 -13.90 -3.06
N LYS A 237 -26.51 -13.37 -3.75
CA LYS A 237 -27.63 -12.71 -3.08
C LYS A 237 -28.46 -13.75 -2.30
N GLN A 238 -28.40 -13.66 -0.97
CA GLN A 238 -29.19 -14.54 -0.10
C GLN A 238 -30.67 -14.12 -0.14
N SER A 239 -31.51 -14.94 -0.77
CA SER A 239 -32.98 -14.76 -0.82
C SER A 239 -33.71 -15.55 0.25
N THR A 240 -33.02 -16.45 0.96
CA THR A 240 -33.54 -17.21 2.08
C THR A 240 -32.77 -16.90 3.36
N PRO A 241 -33.36 -17.15 4.54
CA PRO A 241 -32.63 -17.07 5.81
C PRO A 241 -31.39 -17.98 5.80
N VAL A 242 -30.35 -17.59 6.52
CA VAL A 242 -29.14 -18.40 6.73
C VAL A 242 -29.08 -18.79 8.20
N VAL A 243 -28.81 -20.06 8.47
CA VAL A 243 -28.56 -20.56 9.84
C VAL A 243 -27.16 -21.12 9.90
N PHE A 244 -26.29 -20.50 10.69
CA PHE A 244 -25.01 -21.08 11.07
C PHE A 244 -25.26 -22.02 12.26
N LYS A 245 -24.96 -23.32 12.11
CA LYS A 245 -25.14 -24.35 13.15
C LYS A 245 -23.81 -24.80 13.73
N ASN A 246 -23.86 -25.33 14.95
CA ASN A 246 -22.73 -25.95 15.65
C ASN A 246 -21.47 -25.07 15.70
N VAL A 247 -21.68 -23.75 15.72
CA VAL A 247 -20.60 -22.76 15.78
C VAL A 247 -20.28 -22.42 17.22
N ASN A 248 -19.01 -22.13 17.51
CA ASN A 248 -18.68 -21.35 18.69
C ASN A 248 -18.92 -19.87 18.38
N VAL A 249 -19.56 -19.09 19.24
CA VAL A 249 -19.81 -17.65 19.01
C VAL A 249 -18.95 -16.83 19.95
N PHE A 250 -18.14 -15.93 19.39
CA PHE A 250 -17.41 -14.93 20.18
C PHE A 250 -18.31 -13.73 20.48
N ASP A 251 -18.61 -13.51 21.75
CA ASP A 251 -19.27 -12.30 22.23
C ASP A 251 -18.22 -11.24 22.59
N SER A 252 -18.08 -10.24 21.72
CA SER A 252 -17.11 -9.16 21.88
C SER A 252 -17.41 -8.23 23.06
N LYS A 253 -18.65 -8.19 23.58
CA LYS A 253 -18.98 -7.36 24.75
C LYS A 253 -18.48 -7.96 26.05
N THR A 254 -18.48 -9.30 26.14
CA THR A 254 -18.05 -10.02 27.36
C THR A 254 -16.70 -10.70 27.20
N ALA A 255 -16.11 -10.66 26.01
CA ALA A 255 -14.88 -11.35 25.64
C ALA A 255 -14.95 -12.86 25.92
N LYS A 256 -16.11 -13.48 25.65
CA LYS A 256 -16.36 -14.91 25.90
C LYS A 256 -16.72 -15.64 24.63
N VAL A 257 -16.28 -16.90 24.55
CA VAL A 257 -16.69 -17.83 23.50
C VAL A 257 -17.79 -18.74 24.04
N HIS A 258 -18.96 -18.69 23.41
CA HIS A 258 -20.08 -19.56 23.69
C HIS A 258 -20.04 -20.76 22.75
N ALA A 259 -19.77 -21.95 23.27
CA ALA A 259 -19.68 -23.15 22.46
C ALA A 259 -21.05 -23.65 21.99
N ASN A 260 -21.07 -24.35 20.85
CA ASN A 260 -22.23 -25.06 20.30
C ASN A 260 -23.52 -24.22 20.23
N GLN A 261 -23.45 -23.13 19.48
CA GLN A 261 -24.54 -22.21 19.22
C GLN A 261 -25.11 -22.39 17.81
N SER A 262 -26.26 -21.78 17.59
CA SER A 262 -26.84 -21.51 16.28
C SER A 262 -27.12 -20.02 16.14
N VAL A 263 -26.83 -19.47 14.97
CA VAL A 263 -27.04 -18.06 14.63
C VAL A 263 -27.94 -17.97 13.41
N VAL A 264 -29.08 -17.30 13.55
CA VAL A 264 -30.07 -17.11 12.49
C VAL A 264 -29.89 -15.71 11.91
N VAL A 265 -29.73 -15.65 10.59
CA VAL A 265 -29.64 -14.41 9.81
C VAL A 265 -30.82 -14.35 8.85
N VAL A 266 -31.60 -13.28 8.93
CA VAL A 266 -32.73 -12.99 8.04
C VAL A 266 -32.51 -11.61 7.44
N ASN A 267 -32.57 -11.50 6.11
CA ASN A 267 -32.39 -10.24 5.38
C ASN A 267 -31.13 -9.46 5.81
N GLY A 268 -30.00 -10.18 5.93
CA GLY A 268 -28.71 -9.61 6.32
C GLY A 268 -28.58 -9.21 7.79
N LYS A 269 -29.57 -9.53 8.64
CA LYS A 269 -29.55 -9.20 10.08
C LYS A 269 -29.57 -10.45 10.93
N VAL A 270 -28.76 -10.49 11.98
CA VAL A 270 -28.85 -11.52 13.02
C VAL A 270 -30.15 -11.33 13.79
N THR A 271 -31.05 -12.31 13.74
CA THR A 271 -32.35 -12.28 14.43
C THR A 271 -32.38 -13.14 15.69
N GLN A 272 -31.55 -14.18 15.75
CA GLN A 272 -31.47 -15.07 16.91
C GLN A 272 -30.07 -15.65 17.08
N VAL A 273 -29.62 -15.74 18.33
CA VAL A 273 -28.43 -16.48 18.75
C VAL A 273 -28.81 -17.33 19.95
N GLY A 274 -28.42 -18.61 19.98
CA GLY A 274 -28.67 -19.46 21.13
C GLY A 274 -28.10 -20.86 20.97
N LYS A 275 -28.23 -21.69 22.01
CA LYS A 275 -27.71 -23.07 21.99
C LYS A 275 -28.29 -23.86 20.81
N ALA A 276 -27.44 -24.66 20.16
CA ALA A 276 -27.88 -25.56 19.10
C ALA A 276 -29.06 -26.43 19.56
N GLY A 277 -30.07 -26.59 18.71
CA GLY A 277 -31.32 -27.31 19.03
C GLY A 277 -32.30 -26.56 19.94
N LYS A 278 -31.98 -25.34 20.40
CA LYS A 278 -32.90 -24.45 21.13
C LYS A 278 -33.31 -23.21 20.33
N VAL A 279 -32.69 -23.02 19.17
CA VAL A 279 -32.98 -21.95 18.21
C VAL A 279 -33.94 -22.48 17.16
N THR A 280 -34.98 -21.71 16.84
CA THR A 280 -35.96 -22.09 15.82
C THR A 280 -35.40 -21.76 14.44
N GLU A 281 -35.30 -22.77 13.58
CA GLU A 281 -34.82 -22.59 12.21
C GLU A 281 -35.96 -22.13 11.31
N PRO A 282 -35.81 -21.00 10.60
CA PRO A 282 -36.78 -20.59 9.60
C PRO A 282 -36.93 -21.65 8.50
N ALA A 283 -38.17 -21.88 8.04
CA ALA A 283 -38.41 -22.80 6.94
C ALA A 283 -37.66 -22.37 5.67
N GLY A 284 -37.03 -23.33 4.98
CA GLY A 284 -36.26 -23.07 3.76
C GLY A 284 -34.92 -22.36 3.99
N ALA A 285 -34.47 -22.23 5.25
CA ALA A 285 -33.18 -21.62 5.54
C ALA A 285 -32.01 -22.43 4.95
N ARG A 286 -31.01 -21.73 4.43
CA ARG A 286 -29.71 -22.32 4.10
C ARG A 286 -28.96 -22.61 5.40
N VAL A 287 -28.65 -23.87 5.64
CA VAL A 287 -27.87 -24.28 6.82
C VAL A 287 -26.39 -24.33 6.47
N ILE A 288 -25.57 -23.65 7.26
CA ILE A 288 -24.11 -23.71 7.20
C ILE A 288 -23.64 -24.39 8.49
N ASP A 289 -23.09 -25.59 8.39
CA ASP A 289 -22.50 -26.29 9.53
C ASP A 289 -21.10 -25.75 9.82
N GLY A 290 -20.94 -25.13 10.99
CA GLY A 290 -19.69 -24.56 11.46
C GLY A 290 -19.04 -25.39 12.55
N THR A 291 -19.29 -26.71 12.61
CA THR A 291 -18.62 -27.62 13.55
C THR A 291 -17.11 -27.40 13.57
N GLY A 292 -16.55 -27.18 14.76
CA GLY A 292 -15.12 -26.92 14.97
C GLY A 292 -14.67 -25.50 14.59
N LYS A 293 -15.59 -24.60 14.21
CA LYS A 293 -15.30 -23.21 13.84
C LYS A 293 -15.85 -22.23 14.86
N THR A 294 -15.24 -21.06 14.92
CA THR A 294 -15.70 -19.92 15.70
C THR A 294 -16.23 -18.84 14.76
N LEU A 295 -17.41 -18.33 15.06
CA LEU A 295 -18.04 -17.19 14.40
C LEU A 295 -17.74 -15.93 15.22
N LEU A 296 -17.16 -14.95 14.55
CA LEU A 296 -16.82 -13.64 15.11
C LEU A 296 -17.67 -12.56 14.44
N PRO A 297 -17.91 -11.41 15.11
CA PRO A 297 -18.28 -10.18 14.42
C PRO A 297 -17.23 -9.86 13.34
N GLY A 298 -17.68 -9.25 12.24
CA GLY A 298 -16.77 -8.84 11.17
C GLY A 298 -15.73 -7.83 11.65
N LEU A 299 -14.49 -7.98 11.20
CA LEU A 299 -13.35 -7.22 11.71
C LEU A 299 -13.34 -5.77 11.18
N TRP A 300 -12.70 -4.89 11.95
CA TRP A 300 -12.48 -3.49 11.63
C TRP A 300 -10.99 -3.24 11.42
N ASP A 301 -10.61 -2.77 10.24
CA ASP A 301 -9.29 -2.18 10.04
C ASP A 301 -9.40 -0.66 10.17
N ASN A 302 -8.86 -0.12 11.27
CA ASN A 302 -8.95 1.30 11.56
C ASN A 302 -7.92 2.14 10.80
N HIS A 303 -7.06 1.54 9.96
CA HIS A 303 -6.12 2.28 9.12
C HIS A 303 -5.98 1.63 7.75
N ALA A 304 -7.01 1.78 6.92
CA ALA A 304 -6.99 1.31 5.55
C ALA A 304 -6.73 2.46 4.56
N HIS A 305 -6.09 2.13 3.44
CA HIS A 305 -5.99 3.00 2.25
C HIS A 305 -6.79 2.38 1.11
N TYR A 306 -8.10 2.59 1.13
CA TYR A 306 -9.03 1.81 0.31
C TYR A 306 -9.05 2.23 -1.16
N ASN A 307 -8.87 1.30 -2.08
CA ASN A 307 -9.33 1.52 -3.45
C ASN A 307 -10.21 0.35 -3.92
N ALA A 308 -10.98 0.58 -4.98
CA ALA A 308 -11.95 -0.39 -5.48
C ALA A 308 -11.34 -1.77 -5.80
N SER A 309 -10.06 -1.83 -6.16
CA SER A 309 -9.34 -3.07 -6.46
C SER A 309 -8.88 -3.85 -5.22
N THR A 310 -8.85 -3.20 -4.05
CA THR A 310 -8.42 -3.80 -2.77
C THR A 310 -9.58 -4.39 -1.95
N GLY A 311 -10.83 -4.10 -2.31
CA GLY A 311 -11.99 -4.51 -1.50
C GLY A 311 -12.11 -6.01 -1.28
N LEU A 312 -11.78 -6.82 -2.28
CA LEU A 312 -11.76 -8.27 -2.15
C LEU A 312 -10.73 -8.78 -1.13
N TYR A 313 -9.58 -8.11 -0.98
CA TYR A 313 -8.56 -8.52 -0.02
C TYR A 313 -8.99 -8.28 1.42
N HIS A 314 -9.64 -7.14 1.70
CA HIS A 314 -10.24 -6.89 3.01
C HIS A 314 -11.24 -7.99 3.36
N LEU A 315 -12.18 -8.29 2.46
CA LEU A 315 -13.18 -9.34 2.70
C LEU A 315 -12.55 -10.72 2.89
N ALA A 316 -11.55 -11.07 2.07
CA ALA A 316 -10.82 -12.34 2.20
C ALA A 316 -10.06 -12.46 3.53
N GLY A 317 -9.57 -11.34 4.06
CA GLY A 317 -8.97 -11.23 5.39
C GLY A 317 -9.99 -11.18 6.53
N GLY A 318 -11.29 -11.26 6.27
CA GLY A 318 -12.35 -11.17 7.30
C GLY A 318 -12.64 -9.73 7.78
N VAL A 319 -12.07 -8.72 7.12
CA VAL A 319 -12.32 -7.30 7.38
C VAL A 319 -13.56 -6.87 6.61
N THR A 320 -14.61 -6.55 7.35
CA THR A 320 -15.90 -6.12 6.77
C THR A 320 -16.19 -4.64 6.98
N ASN A 321 -15.39 -3.95 7.80
CA ASN A 321 -15.51 -2.52 8.05
C ASN A 321 -14.12 -1.89 8.03
N ILE A 322 -14.02 -0.68 7.53
CA ILE A 322 -12.76 0.07 7.52
C ILE A 322 -12.94 1.54 7.89
N LYS A 323 -11.88 2.11 8.47
CA LYS A 323 -11.65 3.55 8.51
C LYS A 323 -10.62 3.87 7.44
N ASP A 324 -11.05 4.56 6.39
CA ASP A 324 -10.15 5.05 5.36
C ASP A 324 -9.33 6.22 5.89
N MET A 325 -8.01 6.14 5.71
CA MET A 325 -7.02 7.03 6.31
C MET A 325 -6.20 7.83 5.29
N ALA A 326 -6.83 8.23 4.18
CA ALA A 326 -6.40 9.26 3.23
C ALA A 326 -6.50 8.74 1.80
N ASN A 327 -7.69 8.83 1.24
CA ASN A 327 -7.91 8.57 -0.18
C ASN A 327 -8.04 9.80 -1.06
N SER A 328 -8.12 9.52 -2.36
CA SER A 328 -8.49 10.50 -3.37
C SER A 328 -9.88 11.09 -3.14
N LEU A 329 -10.13 12.24 -3.77
CA LEU A 329 -11.35 13.03 -3.58
C LEU A 329 -12.63 12.32 -4.07
N ASP A 330 -12.50 11.21 -4.79
CA ASP A 330 -13.59 10.38 -5.33
C ASP A 330 -14.04 9.24 -4.38
N LEU A 331 -13.52 9.18 -3.15
CA LEU A 331 -13.89 8.16 -2.17
C LEU A 331 -15.40 8.07 -1.91
N PRO A 332 -16.18 9.17 -1.80
CA PRO A 332 -17.63 9.10 -1.62
C PRO A 332 -18.34 8.38 -2.79
N GLU A 333 -17.89 8.61 -4.02
CA GLU A 333 -18.40 7.96 -5.22
C GLU A 333 -18.03 6.47 -5.26
N VAL A 334 -16.83 6.11 -4.78
CA VAL A 334 -16.42 4.71 -4.61
C VAL A 334 -17.24 4.03 -3.52
N LYS A 335 -17.42 4.68 -2.36
CA LYS A 335 -18.27 4.19 -1.27
C LYS A 335 -19.69 3.92 -1.74
N ALA A 336 -20.30 4.85 -2.48
CA ALA A 336 -21.66 4.68 -2.99
C ALA A 336 -21.81 3.43 -3.89
N LYS A 337 -20.75 3.03 -4.61
CA LYS A 337 -20.75 1.79 -5.41
C LYS A 337 -20.63 0.53 -4.53
N VAL A 338 -19.89 0.58 -3.43
CA VAL A 338 -19.81 -0.51 -2.46
C VAL A 338 -21.16 -0.65 -1.73
N ASP A 339 -21.72 0.45 -1.23
CA ASP A 339 -23.01 0.48 -0.52
C ASP A 339 -24.18 -0.02 -1.40
N ALA A 340 -24.05 0.09 -2.72
CA ALA A 340 -25.03 -0.38 -3.70
C ALA A 340 -24.78 -1.82 -4.20
N ASP A 341 -23.86 -2.57 -3.59
CA ASP A 341 -23.42 -3.92 -4.01
C ASP A 341 -22.92 -3.99 -5.46
N LEU A 342 -22.44 -2.88 -6.03
CA LEU A 342 -21.86 -2.87 -7.38
C LEU A 342 -20.39 -3.31 -7.38
N LEU A 343 -19.69 -3.05 -6.28
CA LEU A 343 -18.31 -3.46 -6.03
C LEU A 343 -18.24 -4.28 -4.75
N LEU A 344 -17.41 -5.32 -4.74
CA LEU A 344 -17.13 -6.09 -3.53
C LEU A 344 -16.09 -5.37 -2.67
N GLY A 345 -16.46 -5.05 -1.44
CA GLY A 345 -15.57 -4.45 -0.46
C GLY A 345 -16.19 -4.42 0.94
N PRO A 346 -15.40 -4.05 1.95
CA PRO A 346 -15.89 -3.77 3.30
C PRO A 346 -16.76 -2.50 3.30
N ASP A 347 -17.59 -2.33 4.32
CA ASP A 347 -18.21 -1.03 4.59
C ASP A 347 -17.11 0.00 4.87
N ILE A 348 -17.14 1.08 4.10
CA ILE A 348 -16.29 2.24 4.32
C ILE A 348 -16.98 3.10 5.38
N SER A 349 -16.81 2.71 6.64
CA SER A 349 -17.58 3.26 7.77
C SER A 349 -17.13 4.67 8.17
N VAL A 350 -15.83 4.97 8.00
CA VAL A 350 -15.26 6.28 8.33
C VAL A 350 -14.36 6.74 7.18
N MET A 351 -14.59 7.96 6.70
CA MET A 351 -13.74 8.62 5.70
C MET A 351 -12.94 9.73 6.36
N SER A 352 -11.61 9.74 6.14
CA SER A 352 -10.70 10.75 6.69
C SER A 352 -10.20 11.70 5.61
N GLY A 353 -10.63 12.96 5.65
CA GLY A 353 -10.29 13.98 4.67
C GLY A 353 -8.84 14.40 4.81
N PHE A 354 -8.01 14.10 3.82
CA PHE A 354 -6.57 14.35 3.89
C PHE A 354 -6.21 15.80 3.54
N ILE A 355 -5.47 16.46 4.42
CA ILE A 355 -4.98 17.83 4.22
C ILE A 355 -3.47 17.87 4.50
N ASP A 356 -2.71 18.40 3.56
CA ASP A 356 -1.29 18.67 3.74
C ASP A 356 -0.88 20.00 3.13
N PHE A 357 0.26 20.54 3.58
CA PHE A 357 0.80 21.79 3.07
C PHE A 357 1.58 21.58 1.77
N ALA A 358 1.41 22.51 0.83
CA ALA A 358 2.08 22.51 -0.46
C ALA A 358 3.59 22.65 -0.32
N GLY A 359 4.34 21.74 -0.94
CA GLY A 359 5.80 21.77 -0.91
C GLY A 359 6.41 20.49 -1.47
N PRO A 360 7.75 20.39 -1.47
CA PRO A 360 8.47 19.22 -1.99
C PRO A 360 8.21 17.93 -1.17
N TYR A 361 7.63 18.07 0.01
CA TYR A 361 7.30 16.96 0.91
C TYR A 361 5.80 16.66 1.02
N ALA A 362 4.96 17.36 0.25
CA ALA A 362 3.52 17.25 0.35
C ALA A 362 3.02 15.82 0.13
N GLY A 363 1.95 15.47 0.84
CA GLY A 363 1.18 14.25 0.68
C GLY A 363 0.73 13.97 -0.76
N PRO A 364 0.37 12.71 -1.06
CA PRO A 364 0.06 12.29 -2.42
C PRO A 364 -1.34 12.66 -2.92
N THR A 365 -2.23 13.01 -2.01
CA THR A 365 -3.66 12.93 -2.25
C THR A 365 -4.39 14.04 -1.52
N GLY A 366 -5.72 14.02 -1.57
CA GLY A 366 -6.58 14.94 -0.85
C GLY A 366 -6.39 16.40 -1.25
N LYS A 367 -6.47 17.30 -0.27
CA LYS A 367 -6.33 18.74 -0.46
C LYS A 367 -4.92 19.19 -0.06
N ILE A 368 -4.15 19.63 -1.06
CA ILE A 368 -2.82 20.22 -0.85
C ILE A 368 -2.97 21.75 -0.83
N VAL A 369 -2.72 22.36 0.33
CA VAL A 369 -3.05 23.77 0.61
C VAL A 369 -1.80 24.62 0.80
N SER A 370 -1.85 25.89 0.40
CA SER A 370 -0.74 26.85 0.50
C SER A 370 -1.02 27.97 1.51
N THR A 371 -2.28 28.15 1.93
CA THR A 371 -2.69 29.15 2.91
C THR A 371 -3.58 28.53 3.99
N LEU A 372 -3.67 29.17 5.16
CA LEU A 372 -4.55 28.70 6.23
C LEU A 372 -6.01 28.73 5.77
N GLU A 373 -6.40 29.75 4.99
CA GLU A 373 -7.77 29.86 4.45
C GLU A 373 -8.12 28.69 3.53
N GLU A 374 -7.22 28.30 2.62
CA GLU A 374 -7.39 27.09 1.81
C GLU A 374 -7.51 25.83 2.68
N GLY A 375 -6.77 25.78 3.79
CA GLY A 375 -6.89 24.70 4.79
C GLY A 375 -8.27 24.67 5.45
N LEU A 376 -8.78 25.81 5.88
CA LEU A 376 -10.11 25.94 6.48
C LEU A 376 -11.22 25.59 5.47
N ASP A 377 -11.05 25.97 4.21
CA ASP A 377 -11.93 25.59 3.10
C ASP A 377 -11.86 24.10 2.78
N ALA A 378 -10.68 23.48 2.90
CA ALA A 378 -10.54 22.04 2.77
C ALA A 378 -11.31 21.29 3.87
N VAL A 379 -11.26 21.77 5.12
CA VAL A 379 -12.10 21.21 6.20
C VAL A 379 -13.58 21.32 5.87
N ASN A 380 -14.03 22.49 5.40
CA ASN A 380 -15.42 22.71 5.01
C ASN A 380 -15.84 21.76 3.88
N PHE A 381 -15.01 21.63 2.84
CA PHE A 381 -15.24 20.74 1.71
C PHE A 381 -15.45 19.29 2.16
N TYR A 382 -14.59 18.78 3.06
CA TYR A 382 -14.72 17.41 3.56
C TYR A 382 -15.99 17.23 4.41
N ALA A 383 -16.32 18.20 5.27
CA ALA A 383 -17.55 18.19 6.04
C ALA A 383 -18.79 18.16 5.13
N ASP A 384 -18.83 19.01 4.08
CA ASP A 384 -19.94 19.09 3.11
C ASP A 384 -20.09 17.80 2.30
N LYS A 385 -19.00 17.03 2.16
CA LYS A 385 -18.98 15.71 1.51
C LYS A 385 -19.28 14.55 2.46
N GLY A 386 -19.61 14.83 3.73
CA GLY A 386 -20.00 13.82 4.71
C GLY A 386 -18.84 13.02 5.30
N TYR A 387 -17.62 13.55 5.29
CA TYR A 387 -16.50 12.95 6.00
C TYR A 387 -16.66 13.13 7.51
N GLN A 388 -16.25 12.12 8.29
CA GLN A 388 -16.37 12.15 9.76
C GLN A 388 -15.15 12.80 10.43
N GLN A 389 -14.01 12.84 9.74
CA GLN A 389 -12.78 13.38 10.30
C GLN A 389 -11.84 13.94 9.24
N ILE A 390 -10.93 14.82 9.65
CA ILE A 390 -9.79 15.26 8.83
C ILE A 390 -8.52 14.55 9.31
N LYS A 391 -7.67 14.16 8.35
CA LYS A 391 -6.31 13.66 8.58
C LYS A 391 -5.32 14.77 8.20
N LEU A 392 -4.72 15.41 9.20
CA LEU A 392 -3.61 16.33 9.00
C LEU A 392 -2.31 15.55 8.81
N TYR A 393 -1.41 16.09 7.98
CA TYR A 393 -0.17 15.41 7.61
C TYR A 393 1.09 16.21 7.93
N SER A 394 2.24 15.59 7.67
CA SER A 394 3.54 16.00 8.21
C SER A 394 4.03 17.38 7.73
N SER A 395 3.49 17.95 6.66
CA SER A 395 3.93 19.24 6.13
C SER A 395 3.13 20.43 6.67
N ILE A 396 2.00 20.20 7.34
CA ILE A 396 1.18 21.25 7.95
C ILE A 396 2.02 22.11 8.90
N PRO A 397 1.98 23.45 8.80
CA PRO A 397 2.62 24.32 9.78
C PRO A 397 2.05 24.05 11.19
N PRO A 398 2.89 23.88 12.24
CA PRO A 398 2.39 23.57 13.59
C PRO A 398 1.33 24.55 14.11
N ASP A 399 1.46 25.83 13.79
CA ASP A 399 0.51 26.88 14.21
C ASP A 399 -0.85 26.80 13.49
N TRP A 400 -0.96 25.99 12.43
CA TRP A 400 -2.23 25.76 11.73
C TRP A 400 -3.04 24.63 12.33
N VAL A 401 -2.44 23.75 13.14
CA VAL A 401 -3.15 22.60 13.71
C VAL A 401 -4.36 23.07 14.53
N LYS A 402 -4.16 24.04 15.42
CA LYS A 402 -5.23 24.58 16.25
C LYS A 402 -6.41 25.17 15.47
N PRO A 403 -6.22 26.16 14.56
CA PRO A 403 -7.35 26.71 13.81
C PRO A 403 -8.03 25.68 12.88
N LEU A 404 -7.28 24.73 12.29
CA LEU A 404 -7.86 23.64 11.51
C LEU A 404 -8.71 22.70 12.38
N ALA A 405 -8.23 22.38 13.58
CA ALA A 405 -8.96 21.54 14.52
C ALA A 405 -10.22 22.22 15.05
N GLU A 406 -10.13 23.49 15.45
CA GLU A 406 -11.29 24.29 15.86
C GLU A 406 -12.35 24.33 14.76
N ARG A 407 -11.95 24.53 13.49
CA ARG A 407 -12.89 24.49 12.36
C ARG A 407 -13.49 23.09 12.16
N ALA A 408 -12.71 22.02 12.28
CA ALA A 408 -13.22 20.66 12.15
C ALA A 408 -14.27 20.36 13.22
N HIS A 409 -13.99 20.71 14.48
CA HIS A 409 -14.92 20.53 15.60
C HIS A 409 -16.19 21.38 15.43
N GLN A 410 -16.09 22.62 14.93
CA GLN A 410 -17.26 23.46 14.59
C GLN A 410 -18.15 22.81 13.52
N ARG A 411 -17.56 22.04 12.60
CA ARG A 411 -18.26 21.27 11.57
C ARG A 411 -18.69 19.87 12.04
N GLY A 412 -18.47 19.53 13.32
CA GLY A 412 -18.81 18.23 13.90
C GLY A 412 -17.86 17.09 13.51
N MET A 413 -16.71 17.40 12.92
CA MET A 413 -15.69 16.43 12.50
C MET A 413 -14.64 16.24 13.60
N LYS A 414 -13.99 15.08 13.60
CA LYS A 414 -12.77 14.82 14.41
C LYS A 414 -11.49 15.19 13.65
N VAL A 415 -10.38 15.28 14.37
CA VAL A 415 -9.04 15.52 13.84
C VAL A 415 -8.13 14.35 14.21
N CYS A 416 -7.42 13.84 13.22
CA CYS A 416 -6.41 12.81 13.40
C CYS A 416 -5.22 13.06 12.47
N GLY A 417 -4.24 12.18 12.53
CA GLY A 417 -3.25 12.02 11.49
C GLY A 417 -1.84 11.92 12.01
N HIS A 418 -0.90 12.24 11.13
CA HIS A 418 0.49 12.37 11.54
C HIS A 418 0.64 13.59 12.44
N VAL A 419 1.63 13.56 13.34
CA VAL A 419 2.09 14.77 14.00
C VAL A 419 2.92 15.57 12.97
N PRO A 420 2.60 16.87 12.75
CA PRO A 420 3.38 17.70 11.86
C PRO A 420 4.87 17.73 12.19
N SER A 421 5.70 18.00 11.19
CA SER A 421 7.13 18.20 11.43
C SER A 421 7.35 19.40 12.34
N PHE A 422 8.36 19.30 13.20
CA PHE A 422 8.68 20.31 14.21
C PHE A 422 7.57 20.53 15.25
N MET A 423 6.81 19.47 15.55
CA MET A 423 5.75 19.45 16.54
C MET A 423 5.81 18.14 17.35
N THR A 424 5.47 18.21 18.63
CA THR A 424 5.30 17.01 19.47
C THR A 424 3.86 16.51 19.44
N ALA A 425 3.66 15.22 19.71
CA ALA A 425 2.32 14.66 19.87
C ALA A 425 1.56 15.31 21.03
N GLU A 426 2.26 15.67 22.11
CA GLU A 426 1.71 16.44 23.22
C GLU A 426 1.10 17.76 22.75
N ARG A 427 1.81 18.50 21.90
CA ARG A 427 1.28 19.75 21.34
C ARG A 427 0.09 19.50 20.43
N ALA A 428 0.15 18.48 19.56
CA ALA A 428 -0.95 18.16 18.66
C ALA A 428 -2.26 17.85 19.41
N VAL A 429 -2.16 17.09 20.51
CA VAL A 429 -3.29 16.82 21.42
C VAL A 429 -3.83 18.09 22.06
N LYS A 430 -2.95 18.97 22.55
CA LYS A 430 -3.35 20.25 23.14
C LYS A 430 -4.00 21.19 22.12
N ASP A 431 -3.57 21.11 20.86
CA ASP A 431 -4.07 21.92 19.76
C ASP A 431 -5.33 21.32 19.10
N GLY A 432 -5.82 20.15 19.57
CA GLY A 432 -7.16 19.65 19.22
C GLY A 432 -7.21 18.33 18.45
N TYR A 433 -6.14 17.54 18.43
CA TYR A 433 -6.24 16.16 17.93
C TYR A 433 -7.20 15.33 18.79
N ASP A 434 -8.05 14.53 18.14
CA ASP A 434 -8.89 13.51 18.77
C ASP A 434 -8.22 12.13 18.71
N GLN A 435 -7.34 11.92 17.73
CA GLN A 435 -6.61 10.66 17.57
C GLN A 435 -5.15 10.89 17.18
N ILE A 436 -4.25 10.08 17.73
CA ILE A 436 -2.87 9.98 17.26
C ILE A 436 -2.74 8.72 16.42
N ILE A 437 -2.14 8.89 15.25
CA ILE A 437 -1.94 7.81 14.30
C ILE A 437 -0.47 7.42 14.28
N HIS A 438 -0.24 6.12 14.33
CA HIS A 438 1.02 5.41 14.42
C HIS A 438 1.74 5.49 15.78
N LEU A 439 2.21 4.34 16.25
CA LEU A 439 3.08 4.24 17.43
C LEU A 439 4.38 5.05 17.25
N ASN A 440 4.93 5.14 16.03
CA ASN A 440 6.14 5.92 15.82
C ASN A 440 5.94 7.40 16.15
N MET A 441 4.75 7.98 15.91
CA MET A 441 4.45 9.38 16.28
C MET A 441 4.40 9.57 17.80
N ILE A 442 3.95 8.54 18.53
CA ILE A 442 4.01 8.52 20.00
C ILE A 442 5.47 8.44 20.47
N MET A 443 6.29 7.58 19.87
CA MET A 443 7.71 7.47 20.25
C MET A 443 8.47 8.76 19.94
N LEU A 444 8.22 9.39 18.79
CA LEU A 444 8.84 10.64 18.38
C LEU A 444 8.59 11.79 19.37
N ASN A 445 7.47 11.78 20.10
CA ASN A 445 7.20 12.74 21.17
C ASN A 445 8.36 12.86 22.17
N PHE A 446 9.04 11.74 22.46
CA PHE A 446 10.12 11.66 23.45
C PHE A 446 11.52 11.74 22.82
N LEU A 447 11.62 11.95 21.50
CA LEU A 447 12.88 12.11 20.78
C LEU A 447 13.17 13.58 20.40
N GLY A 448 12.30 14.51 20.82
CA GLY A 448 12.38 15.94 20.56
C GLY A 448 11.66 16.39 19.28
N ASP A 449 11.47 17.70 19.15
CA ASP A 449 10.77 18.35 18.03
C ASP A 449 11.72 18.91 16.96
N THR A 450 13.03 18.70 17.09
CA THR A 450 13.99 19.17 16.07
C THR A 450 14.04 18.28 14.83
N LEU A 451 13.34 17.15 14.85
CA LEU A 451 13.38 16.18 13.76
C LEU A 451 12.43 16.57 12.63
N ASP A 452 12.95 16.58 11.40
CA ASP A 452 12.12 16.72 10.21
C ASP A 452 11.39 15.40 9.90
N THR A 453 10.15 15.27 10.35
CA THR A 453 9.34 14.05 10.22
C THR A 453 8.74 13.88 8.82
N ARG A 454 9.02 14.78 7.87
CA ARG A 454 8.56 14.66 6.47
C ARG A 454 9.37 13.65 5.65
N SER A 455 10.53 13.23 6.17
CA SER A 455 11.46 12.28 5.51
C SER A 455 11.43 10.87 6.13
N MET A 456 12.28 9.97 5.63
CA MET A 456 12.52 8.65 6.23
C MET A 456 13.09 8.70 7.66
N LEU A 457 13.60 9.86 8.09
CA LEU A 457 14.13 10.03 9.44
C LEU A 457 13.08 9.75 10.52
N ARG A 458 11.80 9.94 10.24
CA ARG A 458 10.71 9.62 11.18
C ARG A 458 10.63 8.14 11.56
N PHE A 459 11.14 7.26 10.70
CA PHE A 459 11.21 5.82 10.96
C PHE A 459 12.60 5.46 11.51
N ILE A 460 13.65 5.93 10.83
CA ILE A 460 15.04 5.61 11.16
C ILE A 460 15.39 6.07 12.58
N ARG A 461 15.02 7.28 13.00
CA ARG A 461 15.35 7.77 14.35
C ARG A 461 14.62 7.02 15.45
N VAL A 462 13.41 6.54 15.17
CA VAL A 462 12.68 5.70 16.13
C VAL A 462 13.36 4.34 16.21
N ALA A 463 13.71 3.72 15.09
CA ALA A 463 14.44 2.44 15.06
C ALA A 463 15.78 2.52 15.80
N GLU A 464 16.54 3.60 15.65
CA GLU A 464 17.82 3.81 16.32
C GLU A 464 17.69 4.11 17.82
N ARG A 465 16.63 4.81 18.26
CA ARG A 465 16.63 5.48 19.59
C ARG A 465 15.49 5.09 20.50
N ALA A 466 14.43 4.44 20.01
CA ALA A 466 13.27 4.12 20.83
C ALA A 466 13.61 3.22 22.01
N ARG A 467 14.64 2.35 21.88
CA ARG A 467 15.17 1.55 23.00
C ARG A 467 15.61 2.37 24.22
N ASN A 468 15.97 3.63 24.04
CA ASN A 468 16.48 4.51 25.11
C ASN A 468 15.37 5.31 25.82
N ILE A 469 14.11 5.20 25.39
CA ILE A 469 13.00 5.91 26.03
C ILE A 469 12.63 5.19 27.33
N ASP A 470 12.83 5.87 28.46
CA ASP A 470 12.39 5.41 29.77
C ASP A 470 10.86 5.56 29.91
N LEU A 471 10.15 4.44 29.75
CA LEU A 471 8.70 4.36 29.89
C LEU A 471 8.19 4.63 31.33
N ALA A 472 9.07 4.58 32.34
CA ALA A 472 8.72 4.90 33.72
C ALA A 472 8.93 6.38 34.07
N SER A 473 9.48 7.16 33.15
CA SER A 473 9.81 8.57 33.37
C SER A 473 8.59 9.44 33.71
N ALA A 474 8.84 10.55 34.38
CA ALA A 474 7.80 11.53 34.70
C ALA A 474 7.15 12.14 33.45
N GLU A 475 7.91 12.24 32.35
CA GLU A 475 7.44 12.75 31.06
C GLU A 475 6.43 11.81 30.42
N VAL A 476 6.75 10.53 30.28
CA VAL A 476 5.82 9.53 29.74
C VAL A 476 4.55 9.46 30.58
N LYS A 477 4.67 9.49 31.92
CA LYS A 477 3.50 9.51 32.83
C LYS A 477 2.62 10.75 32.63
N ARG A 478 3.19 11.93 32.38
CA ARG A 478 2.42 13.15 32.07
C ARG A 478 1.70 13.01 30.73
N PHE A 479 2.38 12.48 29.72
CA PHE A 479 1.80 12.28 28.41
C PHE A 479 0.62 11.29 28.45
N MET A 480 0.75 10.15 29.15
CA MET A 480 -0.35 9.19 29.34
C MET A 480 -1.58 9.84 29.99
N ARG A 481 -1.38 10.68 31.02
CA ARG A 481 -2.47 11.44 31.65
C ARG A 481 -3.13 12.40 30.66
N LEU A 482 -2.34 13.14 29.89
CA LEU A 482 -2.89 14.03 28.87
C LEU A 482 -3.76 13.27 27.86
N LEU A 483 -3.29 12.13 27.35
CA LEU A 483 -4.06 11.32 26.41
C LEU A 483 -5.37 10.85 27.01
N LYS A 484 -5.34 10.39 28.27
CA LYS A 484 -6.53 9.96 29.00
C LYS A 484 -7.51 11.10 29.25
N ASP A 485 -7.03 12.23 29.80
CA ASP A 485 -7.86 13.38 30.15
C ASP A 485 -8.54 14.00 28.92
N ARG A 486 -7.90 13.86 27.75
CA ARG A 486 -8.42 14.31 26.45
C ARG A 486 -9.18 13.23 25.68
N ASN A 487 -9.33 12.02 26.22
CA ASN A 487 -9.97 10.88 25.57
C ASN A 487 -9.40 10.57 24.18
N ILE A 488 -8.08 10.67 24.03
CA ILE A 488 -7.41 10.42 22.76
C ILE A 488 -7.52 8.95 22.39
N VAL A 489 -7.89 8.70 21.14
CA VAL A 489 -7.80 7.36 20.55
C VAL A 489 -6.43 7.19 19.90
N VAL A 490 -5.79 6.05 20.10
CA VAL A 490 -4.55 5.70 19.43
C VAL A 490 -4.80 4.60 18.43
N ASP A 491 -4.34 4.84 17.21
CA ASP A 491 -4.26 3.89 16.10
C ASP A 491 -2.78 3.51 15.92
N PRO A 492 -2.30 2.39 16.51
CA PRO A 492 -0.89 2.07 16.63
C PRO A 492 -0.17 1.72 15.33
N THR A 493 -0.85 1.03 14.41
CA THR A 493 -0.26 0.39 13.23
C THR A 493 1.04 -0.35 13.58
N ALA A 494 1.02 -1.18 14.62
CA ALA A 494 2.22 -1.81 15.16
C ALA A 494 2.91 -2.76 14.15
N ALA A 495 2.13 -3.49 13.35
CA ALA A 495 2.61 -4.48 12.40
C ALA A 495 3.53 -3.89 11.32
N ILE A 496 3.24 -2.68 10.81
CA ILE A 496 4.11 -2.04 9.81
C ILE A 496 5.49 -1.71 10.41
N PHE A 497 5.54 -1.33 11.70
CA PHE A 497 6.81 -1.04 12.39
C PHE A 497 7.56 -2.31 12.77
N GLU A 498 6.86 -3.41 13.04
CA GLU A 498 7.49 -4.72 13.16
C GLU A 498 8.25 -5.04 11.88
N SER A 499 7.55 -5.01 10.74
CA SER A 499 8.14 -5.29 9.43
C SER A 499 9.34 -4.37 9.15
N MET A 500 9.21 -3.07 9.40
CA MET A 500 10.30 -2.11 9.20
C MET A 500 11.52 -2.37 10.09
N PHE A 501 11.34 -2.81 11.35
CA PHE A 501 12.43 -2.83 12.34
C PHE A 501 13.01 -4.23 12.57
N THR A 502 12.28 -5.29 12.25
CA THR A 502 12.69 -6.66 12.60
C THR A 502 12.85 -7.58 11.39
N ASN A 503 12.24 -7.25 10.24
CA ASN A 503 12.23 -8.16 9.10
C ASN A 503 13.55 -8.11 8.32
N GLU A 504 14.23 -9.25 8.20
CA GLU A 504 15.47 -9.37 7.44
C GLU A 504 15.18 -9.74 5.97
N PRO A 505 15.90 -9.18 4.98
CA PRO A 505 15.71 -9.56 3.59
C PRO A 505 15.86 -11.08 3.36
N GLY A 506 14.95 -11.65 2.56
CA GLY A 506 14.87 -13.10 2.34
C GLY A 506 14.17 -13.87 3.47
N LYS A 507 13.66 -13.19 4.50
CA LYS A 507 12.77 -13.77 5.52
C LYS A 507 11.34 -13.30 5.30
N LEU A 508 10.40 -14.22 5.51
CA LEU A 508 8.97 -13.92 5.41
C LEU A 508 8.61 -12.92 6.51
N ALA A 509 7.93 -11.84 6.12
CA ALA A 509 7.35 -10.89 7.07
C ALA A 509 6.36 -11.59 8.01
N HIS A 510 6.40 -11.21 9.28
CA HIS A 510 5.50 -11.75 10.29
C HIS A 510 4.03 -11.48 9.94
N GLY A 511 3.16 -12.44 10.25
CA GLY A 511 1.72 -12.36 9.99
C GLY A 511 1.26 -13.07 8.73
N TYR A 512 2.20 -13.50 7.88
CA TYR A 512 1.90 -14.15 6.61
C TYR A 512 2.19 -15.64 6.61
N GLU A 513 2.75 -16.21 7.68
CA GLU A 513 3.16 -17.62 7.75
C GLU A 513 2.01 -18.59 7.43
N GLY A 514 0.78 -18.27 7.87
CA GLY A 514 -0.42 -19.09 7.61
C GLY A 514 -1.14 -18.78 6.30
N THR A 515 -0.73 -17.74 5.56
CA THR A 515 -1.48 -17.22 4.41
C THR A 515 -0.64 -17.08 3.14
N ILE A 516 0.69 -17.17 3.25
CA ILE A 516 1.63 -16.95 2.15
C ILE A 516 1.34 -17.83 0.93
N ASP A 517 0.87 -19.06 1.16
CA ASP A 517 0.53 -20.00 0.08
C ASP A 517 -0.72 -19.65 -0.71
N MET A 518 -1.54 -18.72 -0.23
CA MET A 518 -2.69 -18.21 -0.97
C MET A 518 -2.32 -17.11 -1.95
N PHE A 519 -1.17 -16.45 -1.75
CA PHE A 519 -0.76 -15.34 -2.59
C PHE A 519 -0.12 -15.83 -3.90
N PRO A 520 -0.36 -15.15 -5.03
CA PRO A 520 0.45 -15.29 -6.23
C PRO A 520 1.93 -14.99 -5.98
N ALA A 521 2.80 -15.58 -6.79
CA ALA A 521 4.25 -15.52 -6.61
C ALA A 521 4.82 -14.09 -6.53
N ALA A 522 4.32 -13.15 -7.33
CA ALA A 522 4.82 -11.77 -7.28
C ALA A 522 4.50 -11.11 -5.94
N PHE A 523 3.30 -11.31 -5.38
CA PHE A 523 2.96 -10.85 -4.04
C PHE A 523 3.73 -11.61 -2.96
N ARG A 524 3.95 -12.91 -3.12
CA ARG A 524 4.78 -13.66 -2.18
C ARG A 524 6.13 -12.99 -1.99
N ARG A 525 6.81 -12.65 -3.09
CA ARG A 525 8.13 -12.00 -3.04
C ARG A 525 8.13 -10.66 -2.32
N SER A 526 7.07 -9.84 -2.42
CA SER A 526 7.03 -8.59 -1.67
C SER A 526 7.05 -8.79 -0.15
N PHE A 527 6.57 -9.94 0.35
CA PHE A 527 6.62 -10.26 1.78
C PHE A 527 8.02 -10.72 2.25
N TYR A 528 8.99 -10.90 1.35
CA TYR A 528 10.38 -11.26 1.68
C TYR A 528 11.37 -10.10 1.53
N TYR A 529 10.90 -8.91 1.14
CA TYR A 529 11.75 -7.76 0.81
C TYR A 529 12.64 -7.30 1.98
N GLY A 530 12.18 -7.50 3.21
CA GLY A 530 12.84 -7.05 4.44
C GLY A 530 12.41 -5.65 4.90
N GLY A 531 12.96 -5.22 6.03
CA GLY A 531 12.67 -3.95 6.69
C GLY A 531 13.56 -2.80 6.21
N LEU A 532 13.83 -1.84 7.10
CA LEU A 532 14.61 -0.66 6.78
C LEU A 532 16.04 -1.03 6.34
N PRO A 533 16.57 -0.44 5.25
CA PRO A 533 17.93 -0.73 4.79
C PRO A 533 19.02 -0.41 5.84
N THR A 534 18.76 0.57 6.71
CA THR A 534 19.65 0.97 7.81
C THR A 534 19.71 -0.04 8.95
N MET A 535 18.84 -1.06 8.95
CA MET A 535 18.87 -2.16 9.93
C MET A 535 20.12 -3.03 9.79
N LYS A 536 20.72 -3.11 8.60
CA LYS A 536 21.91 -3.93 8.36
C LYS A 536 23.05 -3.47 9.27
N GLY A 537 23.52 -4.36 10.15
CA GLY A 537 24.52 -4.07 11.18
C GLY A 537 23.95 -3.58 12.52
N HIS A 538 22.65 -3.31 12.61
CA HIS A 538 21.94 -2.78 13.78
C HIS A 538 20.70 -3.62 14.16
N VAL A 539 20.61 -4.88 13.71
CA VAL A 539 19.40 -5.73 13.89
C VAL A 539 18.96 -5.84 15.35
N GLY A 540 19.90 -6.07 16.29
CA GLY A 540 19.58 -6.18 17.71
C GLY A 540 19.02 -4.88 18.29
N GLU A 541 19.64 -3.76 17.95
CA GLU A 541 19.23 -2.42 18.35
C GLU A 541 17.83 -2.04 17.86
N TYR A 542 17.50 -2.38 16.61
CA TYR A 542 16.20 -2.11 16.03
C TYR A 542 15.12 -3.00 16.65
N ARG A 543 15.46 -4.26 16.95
CA ARG A 543 14.59 -5.18 17.67
C ARG A 543 14.28 -4.66 19.09
N GLU A 544 15.28 -4.21 19.84
CA GLU A 544 15.07 -3.60 21.16
C GLU A 544 14.16 -2.34 21.09
N SER A 545 14.34 -1.53 20.04
CA SER A 545 13.47 -0.37 19.79
C SER A 545 12.02 -0.77 19.51
N PHE A 546 11.80 -1.82 18.70
CA PHE A 546 10.46 -2.36 18.45
C PHE A 546 9.85 -2.97 19.72
N GLU A 547 10.62 -3.73 20.51
CA GLU A 547 10.17 -4.23 21.81
C GLU A 547 9.75 -3.10 22.75
N ASN A 548 10.45 -1.97 22.74
CA ASN A 548 10.05 -0.80 23.52
C ASN A 548 8.75 -0.15 22.98
N MET A 549 8.49 -0.22 21.67
CA MET A 549 7.20 0.18 21.09
C MET A 549 6.05 -0.73 21.55
N VAL A 550 6.26 -2.04 21.61
CA VAL A 550 5.28 -3.00 22.15
C VAL A 550 5.02 -2.73 23.64
N LYS A 551 6.05 -2.39 24.42
CA LYS A 551 5.89 -1.95 25.82
C LYS A 551 5.14 -0.62 25.95
N MET A 552 5.35 0.33 25.02
CA MET A 552 4.55 1.56 24.96
C MET A 552 3.08 1.26 24.66
N LEU A 553 2.80 0.36 23.72
CA LEU A 553 1.45 -0.10 23.40
C LEU A 553 0.74 -0.70 24.63
N ARG A 554 1.45 -1.55 25.39
CA ARG A 554 0.98 -2.05 26.69
C ARG A 554 0.65 -0.91 27.64
N LEU A 555 1.53 0.08 27.74
CA LEU A 555 1.38 1.21 28.66
C LEU A 555 0.17 2.06 28.33
N LEU A 556 -0.09 2.32 27.05
CA LEU A 556 -1.30 3.01 26.57
C LEU A 556 -2.56 2.30 27.08
N HIS A 557 -2.67 0.99 26.79
CA HIS A 557 -3.81 0.18 27.21
C HIS A 557 -3.94 0.12 28.74
N ALA A 558 -2.84 -0.12 29.47
CA ALA A 558 -2.85 -0.20 30.94
C ALA A 558 -3.25 1.12 31.62
N ASN A 559 -3.05 2.26 30.97
CA ASN A 559 -3.54 3.55 31.45
C ASN A 559 -4.99 3.84 31.04
N GLY A 560 -5.63 2.97 30.27
CA GLY A 560 -7.01 3.13 29.80
C GLY A 560 -7.16 4.11 28.64
N ILE A 561 -6.10 4.31 27.84
CA ILE A 561 -6.20 4.99 26.55
C ILE A 561 -6.89 4.03 25.57
N THR A 562 -7.86 4.52 24.81
CA THR A 562 -8.53 3.72 23.78
C THR A 562 -7.56 3.42 22.65
N VAL A 563 -7.31 2.14 22.39
CA VAL A 563 -6.47 1.67 21.29
C VAL A 563 -7.34 0.95 20.27
N VAL A 564 -7.17 1.27 18.98
CA VAL A 564 -7.91 0.65 17.88
C VAL A 564 -6.97 -0.02 16.88
N PRO A 565 -7.26 -1.26 16.42
CA PRO A 565 -6.40 -1.96 15.48
C PRO A 565 -6.53 -1.37 14.07
N GLY A 566 -5.41 -0.90 13.52
CA GLY A 566 -5.26 -0.41 12.16
C GLY A 566 -3.93 -0.90 11.59
N THR A 567 -3.83 -1.11 10.27
CA THR A 567 -2.67 -1.80 9.69
C THR A 567 -1.68 -0.86 8.97
N ASP A 568 -2.18 0.06 8.17
CA ASP A 568 -1.40 0.86 7.20
C ASP A 568 -0.52 -0.01 6.27
N ASP A 569 -0.97 -1.24 5.99
CA ASP A 569 -0.23 -2.25 5.22
C ASP A 569 -1.18 -3.08 4.35
N PHE A 570 -0.78 -4.26 3.89
CA PHE A 570 -1.54 -5.09 2.97
C PHE A 570 -3.00 -5.31 3.45
N PRO A 571 -3.99 -4.94 2.62
CA PRO A 571 -5.41 -4.96 2.98
C PRO A 571 -5.90 -6.29 3.57
N GLY A 572 -6.53 -6.23 4.74
CA GLY A 572 -7.21 -7.36 5.36
C GLY A 572 -6.29 -8.36 6.08
N PHE A 573 -5.23 -8.80 5.41
CA PHE A 573 -4.36 -9.86 5.93
C PHE A 573 -3.45 -9.39 7.07
N THR A 574 -2.92 -8.17 7.03
CA THR A 574 -2.05 -7.66 8.11
C THR A 574 -2.79 -7.49 9.45
N LEU A 575 -4.11 -7.31 9.44
CA LEU A 575 -4.89 -7.04 10.66
C LEU A 575 -4.76 -8.16 11.70
N HIS A 576 -4.63 -9.41 11.25
CA HIS A 576 -4.44 -10.55 12.15
C HIS A 576 -3.14 -10.40 12.95
N ARG A 577 -2.06 -9.96 12.31
CA ARG A 577 -0.79 -9.70 12.98
C ARG A 577 -0.85 -8.51 13.92
N GLU A 578 -1.55 -7.46 13.53
CA GLU A 578 -1.79 -6.29 14.40
C GLU A 578 -2.45 -6.74 15.73
N LEU A 579 -3.46 -7.60 15.66
CA LEU A 579 -4.13 -8.15 16.85
C LEU A 579 -3.22 -9.06 17.68
N GLU A 580 -2.38 -9.89 17.06
CA GLU A 580 -1.38 -10.71 17.76
C GLU A 580 -0.38 -9.85 18.55
N LEU A 581 0.05 -8.71 17.99
CA LEU A 581 0.94 -7.77 18.68
C LEU A 581 0.26 -7.15 19.91
N TYR A 582 -1.06 -7.04 19.93
CA TYR A 582 -1.80 -6.49 21.07
C TYR A 582 -1.84 -7.52 22.20
N VAL A 583 -2.01 -8.80 21.84
CA VAL A 583 -1.88 -9.91 22.79
C VAL A 583 -0.45 -9.99 23.34
N GLN A 584 0.58 -9.82 22.50
CA GLN A 584 1.98 -9.75 22.95
C GLN A 584 2.25 -8.55 23.88
N ALA A 585 1.58 -7.42 23.64
CA ALA A 585 1.58 -6.27 24.55
C ALA A 585 0.81 -6.55 25.86
N GLY A 586 0.09 -7.68 25.97
CA GLY A 586 -0.62 -8.09 27.18
C GLY A 586 -2.09 -7.63 27.23
N MET A 587 -2.69 -7.33 26.09
CA MET A 587 -4.15 -7.18 25.97
C MET A 587 -4.81 -8.56 25.87
N THR A 588 -6.05 -8.69 26.37
CA THR A 588 -6.78 -9.97 26.47
C THR A 588 -8.13 -9.89 25.82
#